data_AF-A0A9W9XBD2-F1
#
_entry.id   AF-A0A9W9XBD2-F1
#
_cell.length_a   1.000
_cell.length_b   1.000
_cell.length_c   1.000
_cell.angle_alpha   90.00
_cell.angle_beta   90.00
_cell.angle_gamma   90.00
#
_symmetry.space_group_name_H-M   'P 1'
#
loop_
_entity.id
_entity.type
_entity.pdbx_description
1 polymer ?
#
loop_
_entity_poly.entity_id
_entity_poly.type
_entity_poly.pdbx_seq_one_letter_code
_entity_poly.pdbx_strand_id
1 'polypeptide(L)'
;MTSSNPQFLRTTAKPPHPAPGTTKSHTNILTIDTLISILSKSLLNPFVAWIFVLCLRAQVTPSTDPAWILAVSYATALTVLSVARIINQRAADGVPRTVDFEHEVVAITGGASGLGLLIAQMYSMRGASVAVLDIKAVPENSRDEIFGEGVLYITCDVADRGALEVAKERILQELGTPTIIINCAAARINGRSLLDLPADAFEKTIRTNLLAAFHLYQVFLPGIIGAKSGGTLVTVSSVLGQLSAAGLSDYAASKAGLSALHRTIEAEIRGNPVIKTLLVEVGQMSTPLFDWVHAPNNFFCAGLGTGRSRPGDGGSDR
;
A
#
# COMPACT_ATOMS: atom_id res chain seq x y z
N MET A 1 -13.81 -17.89 -75.74
CA MET A 1 -14.58 -17.30 -74.62
C MET A 1 -14.65 -18.41 -73.58
N THR A 2 -13.99 -18.42 -72.44
CA THR A 2 -13.51 -17.37 -71.51
C THR A 2 -12.46 -18.05 -70.62
N SER A 3 -11.24 -17.52 -70.50
CA SER A 3 -10.31 -17.94 -69.45
C SER A 3 -10.59 -17.11 -68.19
N SER A 4 -10.93 -17.78 -67.10
CA SER A 4 -11.14 -17.16 -65.79
C SER A 4 -9.86 -17.29 -64.96
N ASN A 5 -9.19 -16.16 -64.75
CA ASN A 5 -8.09 -16.01 -63.81
C ASN A 5 -8.48 -16.44 -62.38
N PRO A 6 -7.58 -17.06 -61.60
CA PRO A 6 -7.80 -17.28 -60.17
C PRO A 6 -7.75 -15.94 -59.41
N GLN A 7 -8.82 -15.62 -58.68
CA GLN A 7 -8.89 -14.45 -57.81
C GLN A 7 -8.02 -14.68 -56.55
N PHE A 8 -6.95 -13.90 -56.42
CA PHE A 8 -6.24 -13.76 -55.15
C PHE A 8 -7.14 -13.01 -54.16
N LEU A 9 -7.56 -13.68 -53.07
CA LEU A 9 -8.12 -13.03 -51.89
C LEU A 9 -7.05 -12.14 -51.26
N ARG A 10 -7.06 -10.84 -51.59
CA ARG A 10 -6.35 -9.82 -50.82
C ARG A 10 -7.05 -9.66 -49.48
N THR A 11 -6.55 -10.33 -48.46
CA THR A 11 -6.82 -9.94 -47.06
C THR A 11 -6.29 -8.54 -46.86
N THR A 12 -7.18 -7.55 -46.82
CA THR A 12 -6.86 -6.20 -46.36
C THR A 12 -6.54 -6.28 -44.87
N ALA A 13 -5.26 -6.38 -44.54
CA ALA A 13 -4.79 -6.21 -43.17
C ALA A 13 -5.27 -4.84 -42.67
N LYS A 14 -5.99 -4.86 -41.55
CA LYS A 14 -6.36 -3.65 -40.79
C LYS A 14 -5.07 -2.84 -40.55
N PRO A 15 -5.04 -1.52 -40.84
CA PRO A 15 -3.83 -0.75 -40.64
C PRO A 15 -3.42 -0.83 -39.16
N PRO A 16 -2.11 -0.93 -38.87
CA PRO A 16 -1.62 -1.00 -37.50
C PRO A 16 -2.07 0.26 -36.75
N HIS A 17 -2.57 0.06 -35.52
CA HIS A 17 -2.86 1.17 -34.61
C HIS A 17 -1.65 2.11 -34.55
N PRO A 18 -1.85 3.45 -34.62
CA PRO A 18 -0.75 4.37 -34.47
C PRO A 18 -0.10 4.14 -33.11
N ALA A 19 1.21 3.93 -33.12
CA ALA A 19 2.00 3.83 -31.90
C ALA A 19 1.74 5.07 -31.04
N PRO A 20 1.42 4.93 -29.73
CA PRO A 20 1.26 6.09 -28.87
C PRO A 20 2.58 6.87 -28.88
N GLY A 21 2.51 8.11 -29.39
CA GLY A 21 3.63 9.02 -29.44
C GLY A 21 4.29 9.12 -28.07
N THR A 22 5.55 8.70 -28.00
CA THR A 22 6.38 8.85 -26.81
C THR A 22 6.88 10.29 -26.75
N THR A 23 6.03 11.22 -26.34
CA THR A 23 6.51 12.42 -25.66
C THR A 23 6.60 12.08 -24.18
N LYS A 24 7.68 11.41 -23.79
CA LYS A 24 8.08 11.34 -22.38
C LYS A 24 8.40 12.78 -21.96
N SER A 25 7.41 13.46 -21.40
CA SER A 25 7.63 14.71 -20.70
C SER A 25 8.63 14.41 -19.58
N HIS A 26 9.84 14.94 -19.69
CA HIS A 26 10.86 14.93 -18.64
C HIS A 26 10.40 15.85 -17.50
N THR A 27 9.26 15.56 -16.87
CA THR A 27 8.71 16.39 -15.80
C THR A 27 9.18 15.88 -14.45
N ASN A 28 10.18 16.61 -13.93
CA ASN A 28 10.51 16.85 -12.52
C ASN A 28 11.09 15.67 -11.71
N ILE A 29 12.38 15.44 -11.92
CA ILE A 29 13.26 14.55 -11.13
C ILE A 29 13.57 15.13 -9.73
N LEU A 30 13.28 16.41 -9.49
CA LEU A 30 13.47 17.11 -8.23
C LEU A 30 12.14 17.29 -7.50
N THR A 31 11.94 16.49 -6.47
CA THR A 31 10.83 16.63 -5.51
C THR A 31 11.41 16.85 -4.11
N ILE A 32 10.59 17.36 -3.19
CA ILE A 32 11.05 17.55 -1.81
C ILE A 32 11.48 16.23 -1.18
N ASP A 33 10.80 15.14 -1.53
CA ASP A 33 11.17 13.79 -1.12
C ASP A 33 12.52 13.35 -1.67
N THR A 34 12.85 13.63 -2.95
CA THR A 34 14.21 13.36 -3.45
C THR A 34 15.25 14.22 -2.74
N LEU A 35 14.93 15.48 -2.44
CA LEU A 35 15.86 16.40 -1.78
C LEU A 35 16.14 15.98 -0.33
N ILE A 36 15.10 15.63 0.42
CA ILE A 36 15.20 15.09 1.79
C ILE A 36 15.87 13.71 1.79
N SER A 37 15.58 12.85 0.81
CA SER A 37 16.22 11.54 0.65
C SER A 37 17.72 11.69 0.35
N ILE A 38 18.11 12.62 -0.52
CA ILE A 38 19.52 12.93 -0.81
C ILE A 38 20.20 13.52 0.44
N LEU A 39 19.54 14.45 1.14
CA LEU A 39 20.09 15.08 2.35
C LEU A 39 20.28 14.07 3.48
N SER A 40 19.31 13.18 3.68
CA SER A 40 19.36 12.14 4.71
C SER A 40 20.38 11.05 4.41
N LYS A 41 20.55 10.68 3.14
CA LYS A 41 21.58 9.73 2.70
C LYS A 41 22.99 10.32 2.63
N SER A 42 23.09 11.65 2.50
CA SER A 42 24.37 12.37 2.40
C SER A 42 24.74 13.01 3.75
N LEU A 43 24.29 14.23 4.03
CA LEU A 43 24.80 15.03 5.15
C LEU A 43 24.38 14.50 6.52
N LEU A 44 23.20 13.90 6.65
CA LEU A 44 22.71 13.39 7.94
C LEU A 44 23.10 11.93 8.21
N ASN A 45 23.87 11.31 7.32
CA ASN A 45 24.29 9.93 7.48
C ASN A 45 25.56 9.86 8.34
N PRO A 46 25.57 9.09 9.45
CA PRO A 46 26.74 8.97 10.31
C PRO A 46 27.98 8.51 9.52
N PHE A 47 27.83 7.63 8.51
CA PHE A 47 28.94 7.18 7.67
C PHE A 47 29.60 8.33 6.90
N VAL A 48 28.80 9.21 6.31
CA VAL A 48 29.30 10.37 5.54
C VAL A 48 29.91 11.42 6.47
N ALA A 49 29.33 11.62 7.66
CA ALA A 49 29.89 12.51 8.66
C ALA A 49 31.32 12.08 9.09
N TRP A 50 31.57 10.77 9.22
CA TRP A 50 32.89 10.24 9.50
C TRP A 50 33.90 10.39 8.35
N ILE A 51 33.44 10.46 7.08
CA ILE A 51 34.33 10.75 5.94
C ILE A 51 34.97 12.14 6.10
N PHE A 52 34.22 13.15 6.55
CA PHE A 52 34.78 14.49 6.78
C PHE A 52 35.86 14.49 7.87
N VAL A 53 35.67 13.73 8.94
CA VAL A 53 36.69 13.54 10.00
C VAL A 53 37.94 12.87 9.43
N LEU A 54 37.77 11.82 8.60
CA LEU A 54 38.90 11.14 7.95
C LEU A 54 39.64 12.06 6.96
N CYS A 55 38.94 12.91 6.21
CA CYS A 55 39.55 13.89 5.30
C CYS A 55 40.37 14.94 6.06
N LEU A 56 39.85 15.50 7.16
CA LEU A 56 40.61 16.43 8.00
C LEU A 56 41.82 15.73 8.64
N ARG A 57 41.69 14.44 8.97
CA ARG A 57 42.80 13.66 9.53
C ARG A 57 43.89 13.46 8.49
N ALA A 58 43.52 13.17 7.25
CA ALA A 58 44.44 13.00 6.12
C ALA A 58 45.19 14.30 5.77
N GLN A 59 44.58 15.46 6.01
CA GLN A 59 45.21 16.77 5.87
C GLN A 59 46.13 17.15 7.04
N VAL A 60 46.29 16.27 8.04
CA VAL A 60 47.10 16.51 9.24
C VAL A 60 46.62 17.73 10.03
N THR A 61 45.31 18.00 10.03
CA THR A 61 44.71 19.08 10.83
C THR A 61 44.95 18.83 12.33
N PRO A 62 45.44 19.81 13.11
CA PRO A 62 45.61 19.68 14.55
C PRO A 62 44.29 19.36 15.27
N SER A 63 44.34 18.58 16.34
CA SER A 63 43.16 18.20 17.12
C SER A 63 42.48 19.37 17.85
N THR A 64 43.19 20.50 18.00
CA THR A 64 42.71 21.74 18.60
C THR A 64 42.03 22.67 17.60
N ASP A 65 42.08 22.35 16.30
CA ASP A 65 41.45 23.17 15.26
C ASP A 65 39.91 23.15 15.43
N PRO A 66 39.23 24.31 15.40
CA PRO A 66 37.78 24.36 15.49
C PRO A 66 37.07 23.50 14.43
N ALA A 67 37.62 23.37 13.23
CA ALA A 67 37.05 22.53 12.16
C ALA A 67 37.10 21.04 12.52
N TRP A 68 38.20 20.59 13.13
CA TRP A 68 38.36 19.22 13.62
C TRP A 68 37.37 18.92 14.75
N ILE A 69 37.28 19.81 15.74
CA ILE A 69 36.39 19.65 16.90
C ILE A 69 34.93 19.61 16.43
N LEU A 70 34.53 20.51 15.53
CA LEU A 70 33.18 20.57 15.01
C LEU A 70 32.83 19.30 14.22
N ALA A 71 33.70 18.85 13.32
CA ALA A 71 33.46 17.64 12.53
C ALA A 71 33.33 16.37 13.41
N VAL A 72 34.21 16.21 14.40
CA VAL A 72 34.16 15.08 15.34
C VAL A 72 32.90 15.15 16.22
N SER A 73 32.54 16.33 16.74
CA SER A 73 31.33 16.50 17.53
C SER A 73 30.06 16.17 16.73
N TYR A 74 30.02 16.59 15.46
CA TYR A 74 28.89 16.35 14.55
C TYR A 74 28.75 14.87 14.20
N ALA A 75 29.85 14.22 13.79
CA ALA A 75 29.85 12.79 13.48
C ALA A 75 29.49 11.94 14.70
N THR A 76 30.01 12.31 15.88
CA THR A 76 29.67 11.63 17.14
C THR A 76 28.20 11.80 17.48
N ALA A 77 27.65 13.02 17.40
CA ALA A 77 26.24 13.29 17.68
C ALA A 77 25.31 12.51 16.74
N LEU A 78 25.58 12.51 15.43
CA LEU A 78 24.81 11.73 14.47
C LEU A 78 24.89 10.22 14.72
N THR A 79 26.07 9.73 15.11
CA THR A 79 26.26 8.30 15.43
C THR A 79 25.47 7.92 16.68
N VAL A 80 25.54 8.72 17.74
CA VAL A 80 24.79 8.50 18.98
C VAL A 80 23.29 8.52 18.72
N LEU A 81 22.78 9.51 17.97
CA LEU A 81 21.37 9.60 17.60
C LEU A 81 20.92 8.40 16.75
N SER A 82 21.76 7.95 15.81
CA SER A 82 21.47 6.79 14.97
C SER A 82 21.41 5.51 15.78
N VAL A 83 22.36 5.29 16.69
CA VAL A 83 22.38 4.13 17.59
C VAL A 83 21.18 4.17 18.54
N ALA A 84 20.89 5.32 19.15
CA ALA A 84 19.73 5.51 20.01
C ALA A 84 18.42 5.19 19.27
N ARG A 85 18.31 5.62 18.00
CA ARG A 85 17.16 5.28 17.14
C ARG A 85 17.05 3.78 16.89
N ILE A 86 18.15 3.11 16.56
CA ILE A 86 18.16 1.64 16.34
C ILE A 86 17.75 0.90 17.61
N ILE A 87 18.28 1.30 18.76
CA ILE A 87 17.93 0.69 20.06
C ILE A 87 16.45 0.93 20.37
N ASN A 88 15.97 2.16 20.20
CA ASN A 88 14.57 2.52 20.44
C ASN A 88 13.62 1.74 19.53
N GLN A 89 13.94 1.60 18.24
CA GLN A 89 13.14 0.82 17.29
C GLN A 89 13.14 -0.67 17.67
N ARG A 90 14.29 -1.26 18.00
CA ARG A 90 14.35 -2.66 18.45
C ARG A 90 13.60 -2.91 19.76
N ALA A 91 13.65 -1.95 20.69
CA ALA A 91 12.91 -2.02 21.94
C ALA A 91 11.39 -1.88 21.71
N ALA A 92 10.97 -1.05 20.75
CA ALA A 92 9.56 -0.84 20.42
C ALA A 92 8.95 -2.01 19.63
N ASP A 93 9.65 -2.49 18.59
CA ASP A 93 9.11 -3.47 17.63
C ASP A 93 9.33 -4.93 18.06
N GLY A 94 10.25 -5.15 19.01
CA GLY A 94 10.62 -6.47 19.54
C GLY A 94 11.32 -7.36 18.52
N VAL A 95 11.37 -8.66 18.81
CA VAL A 95 11.98 -9.65 17.90
C VAL A 95 11.09 -9.85 16.66
N PRO A 96 11.64 -9.82 15.43
CA PRO A 96 10.87 -10.10 14.21
C PRO A 96 10.26 -11.50 14.23
N ARG A 97 9.04 -11.64 13.70
CA ARG A 97 8.43 -12.94 13.44
C ARG A 97 9.09 -13.54 12.19
N THR A 98 9.54 -14.79 12.30
CA THR A 98 9.98 -15.57 11.13
C THR A 98 8.73 -15.98 10.35
N VAL A 99 8.68 -15.64 9.06
CA VAL A 99 7.56 -15.94 8.17
C VAL A 99 8.05 -16.91 7.12
N ASP A 100 7.49 -18.12 7.11
CA ASP A 100 7.77 -19.17 6.13
C ASP A 100 6.52 -19.39 5.28
N PHE A 101 6.53 -18.89 4.05
CA PHE A 101 5.33 -18.72 3.23
C PHE A 101 4.56 -20.04 3.03
N GLU A 102 5.23 -21.19 2.93
CA GLU A 102 4.58 -22.50 2.76
C GLU A 102 3.67 -22.90 3.94
N HIS A 103 3.88 -22.29 5.11
CA HIS A 103 3.12 -22.54 6.33
C HIS A 103 2.20 -21.38 6.71
N GLU A 104 2.14 -20.32 5.90
CA GLU A 104 1.29 -19.17 6.16
C GLU A 104 -0.04 -19.28 5.42
N VAL A 105 -1.11 -18.92 6.14
CA VAL A 105 -2.45 -18.74 5.59
C VAL A 105 -2.75 -17.24 5.60
N VAL A 106 -2.90 -16.66 4.41
CA VAL A 106 -3.06 -15.21 4.20
C VAL A 106 -4.49 -14.90 3.82
N ALA A 107 -5.23 -14.22 4.70
CA ALA A 107 -6.56 -13.71 4.41
C ALA A 107 -6.48 -12.22 4.00
N ILE A 108 -6.92 -11.90 2.79
CA ILE A 108 -6.82 -10.56 2.19
C ILE A 108 -8.22 -10.06 1.84
N THR A 109 -8.61 -8.91 2.40
CA THR A 109 -9.84 -8.22 2.01
C THR A 109 -9.58 -7.24 0.87
N GLY A 110 -10.51 -7.08 -0.08
CA GLY A 110 -10.34 -6.14 -1.20
C GLY A 110 -9.38 -6.64 -2.27
N GLY A 111 -9.25 -7.96 -2.41
CA GLY A 111 -8.27 -8.58 -3.31
C GLY A 111 -8.70 -8.67 -4.78
N ALA A 112 -9.89 -8.22 -5.17
CA ALA A 112 -10.33 -8.31 -6.57
C ALA A 112 -9.71 -7.24 -7.48
N SER A 113 -9.04 -6.22 -6.92
CA SER A 113 -8.45 -5.13 -7.70
C SER A 113 -7.33 -4.40 -6.95
N GLY A 114 -6.62 -3.54 -7.68
CA GLY A 114 -5.65 -2.59 -7.12
C GLY A 114 -4.55 -3.26 -6.30
N LEU A 115 -4.25 -2.69 -5.13
CA LEU A 115 -3.20 -3.17 -4.24
C LEU A 115 -3.50 -4.58 -3.69
N GLY A 116 -4.76 -4.86 -3.32
CA GLY A 116 -5.13 -6.16 -2.75
C GLY A 116 -4.91 -7.31 -3.73
N LEU A 117 -5.22 -7.11 -5.01
CA LEU A 117 -4.95 -8.07 -6.07
C LEU A 117 -3.45 -8.37 -6.21
N LEU A 118 -2.62 -7.33 -6.27
CA LEU A 118 -1.18 -7.48 -6.38
C LEU A 118 -0.60 -8.21 -5.16
N ILE A 119 -1.08 -7.89 -3.96
CA ILE A 119 -0.67 -8.58 -2.73
C ILE A 119 -1.06 -10.06 -2.80
N ALA A 120 -2.29 -10.38 -3.23
CA ALA A 120 -2.76 -11.77 -3.36
C ALA A 120 -1.91 -12.58 -4.34
N GLN A 121 -1.64 -12.02 -5.54
CA GLN A 121 -0.76 -12.64 -6.53
C GLN A 121 0.65 -12.87 -5.97
N MET A 122 1.23 -11.88 -5.28
CA MET A 122 2.58 -11.98 -4.74
C MET A 122 2.70 -13.05 -3.65
N TYR A 123 1.68 -13.20 -2.78
CA TYR A 123 1.68 -14.27 -1.78
C TYR A 123 1.45 -15.65 -2.39
N SER A 124 0.56 -15.77 -3.37
CA SER A 124 0.34 -17.03 -4.10
C SER A 124 1.62 -17.48 -4.82
N MET A 125 2.31 -16.59 -5.54
CA MET A 125 3.58 -16.90 -6.20
C MET A 125 4.71 -17.29 -5.22
N ARG A 126 4.59 -16.94 -3.94
CA ARG A 126 5.55 -17.30 -2.89
C ARG A 126 5.22 -18.61 -2.19
N GLY A 127 4.17 -19.31 -2.62
CA GLY A 127 3.76 -20.60 -2.06
C GLY A 127 2.88 -20.50 -0.80
N ALA A 128 2.37 -19.30 -0.48
CA ALA A 128 1.43 -19.15 0.63
C ALA A 128 0.02 -19.60 0.27
N SER A 129 -0.71 -20.11 1.26
CA SER A 129 -2.15 -20.39 1.11
C SER A 129 -2.92 -19.07 1.21
N VAL A 130 -3.55 -18.63 0.12
CA VAL A 130 -4.19 -17.31 0.04
C VAL A 130 -5.71 -17.44 -0.01
N ALA A 131 -6.39 -16.74 0.89
CA ALA A 131 -7.82 -16.47 0.83
C ALA A 131 -8.07 -15.00 0.46
N VAL A 132 -8.82 -14.77 -0.61
CA VAL A 132 -9.25 -13.44 -1.05
C VAL A 132 -10.72 -13.24 -0.71
N LEU A 133 -11.03 -12.18 0.04
CA LEU A 133 -12.38 -11.75 0.37
C LEU A 133 -12.68 -10.43 -0.37
N ASP A 134 -13.71 -10.41 -1.20
CA ASP A 134 -14.12 -9.19 -1.90
C ASP A 134 -15.62 -9.23 -2.22
N ILE A 135 -16.25 -8.06 -2.32
CA ILE A 135 -17.66 -7.95 -2.72
C ILE A 135 -17.84 -8.22 -4.22
N LYS A 136 -16.80 -7.97 -5.03
CA LYS A 136 -16.83 -8.22 -6.46
C LYS A 136 -16.77 -9.72 -6.71
N ALA A 137 -17.68 -10.25 -7.52
CA ALA A 137 -17.57 -11.64 -7.97
C ALA A 137 -16.48 -11.77 -9.04
N VAL A 138 -15.63 -12.80 -8.92
CA VAL A 138 -14.68 -13.21 -9.96
C VAL A 138 -15.07 -14.61 -10.45
N PRO A 139 -15.26 -14.80 -11.77
CA PRO A 139 -15.60 -16.10 -12.36
C PRO A 139 -14.56 -17.16 -12.02
N GLU A 140 -15.00 -18.35 -11.64
CA GLU A 140 -14.12 -19.44 -11.19
C GLU A 140 -13.06 -19.81 -12.22
N ASN A 141 -13.45 -19.88 -13.49
CA ASN A 141 -12.57 -20.19 -14.62
C ASN A 141 -11.46 -19.16 -14.87
N SER A 142 -11.56 -17.96 -14.30
CA SER A 142 -10.55 -16.91 -14.44
C SER A 142 -9.69 -16.74 -13.17
N ARG A 143 -10.00 -17.44 -12.07
CA ARG A 143 -9.31 -17.22 -10.80
C ARG A 143 -7.84 -17.64 -10.85
N ASP A 144 -7.56 -18.81 -11.42
CA ASP A 144 -6.19 -19.31 -11.52
C ASP A 144 -5.33 -18.41 -12.43
N GLU A 145 -5.90 -17.90 -13.53
CA GLU A 145 -5.23 -16.92 -14.40
C GLU A 145 -4.97 -15.58 -13.69
N ILE A 146 -5.89 -15.15 -12.83
CA ILE A 146 -5.80 -13.85 -12.14
C ILE A 146 -4.87 -13.94 -10.92
N PHE A 147 -4.97 -14.97 -10.11
CA PHE A 147 -4.32 -15.02 -8.79
C PHE A 147 -3.14 -15.99 -8.73
N GLY A 148 -3.07 -16.97 -9.64
CA GLY A 148 -2.28 -18.18 -9.48
C GLY A 148 -3.13 -19.34 -8.95
N GLU A 149 -2.64 -20.56 -9.14
CA GLU A 149 -3.31 -21.78 -8.67
C GLU A 149 -3.45 -21.80 -7.15
N GLY A 150 -4.53 -22.40 -6.65
CA GLY A 150 -4.70 -22.68 -5.22
C GLY A 150 -5.16 -21.50 -4.37
N VAL A 151 -5.60 -20.39 -4.98
CA VAL A 151 -6.17 -19.24 -4.25
C VAL A 151 -7.66 -19.43 -3.98
N LEU A 152 -8.05 -19.41 -2.70
CA LEU A 152 -9.44 -19.45 -2.28
C LEU A 152 -10.08 -18.07 -2.43
N TYR A 153 -10.99 -17.91 -3.38
CA TYR A 153 -11.74 -16.68 -3.55
C TYR A 153 -13.14 -16.78 -2.95
N ILE A 154 -13.48 -15.87 -2.05
CA ILE A 154 -14.76 -15.79 -1.37
C ILE A 154 -15.42 -14.44 -1.66
N THR A 155 -16.55 -14.48 -2.36
CA THR A 155 -17.38 -13.28 -2.54
C THR A 155 -18.06 -12.95 -1.21
N CYS A 156 -17.62 -11.87 -0.55
CA CYS A 156 -18.05 -11.49 0.79
C CYS A 156 -18.04 -9.97 0.94
N ASP A 157 -19.16 -9.39 1.39
CA ASP A 157 -19.14 -8.02 1.91
C ASP A 157 -18.53 -8.04 3.31
N VAL A 158 -17.31 -7.55 3.45
CA VAL A 158 -16.59 -7.50 4.73
C VAL A 158 -17.23 -6.56 5.76
N ALA A 159 -18.15 -5.69 5.35
CA ALA A 159 -18.94 -4.89 6.29
C ALA A 159 -20.06 -5.72 6.95
N ASP A 160 -20.49 -6.82 6.32
CA ASP A 160 -21.46 -7.76 6.90
C ASP A 160 -20.75 -8.80 7.76
N ARG A 161 -20.97 -8.71 9.07
CA ARG A 161 -20.38 -9.63 10.04
C ARG A 161 -20.81 -11.09 9.80
N GLY A 162 -22.06 -11.34 9.40
CA GLY A 162 -22.55 -12.70 9.18
C GLY A 162 -21.85 -13.36 7.99
N ALA A 163 -21.71 -12.62 6.89
CA ALA A 163 -20.94 -13.07 5.72
C ALA A 163 -19.48 -13.34 6.07
N LEU A 164 -18.88 -12.51 6.93
CA LEU A 164 -17.48 -12.65 7.34
C LEU A 164 -17.21 -13.89 8.21
N GLU A 165 -18.14 -14.24 9.11
CA GLU A 165 -18.04 -15.48 9.89
C GLU A 165 -18.15 -16.73 9.00
N VAL A 166 -19.08 -16.73 8.03
CA VAL A 166 -19.20 -17.81 7.04
C VAL A 166 -17.91 -17.91 6.21
N ALA A 167 -17.35 -16.78 5.79
CA ALA A 167 -16.09 -16.75 5.05
C ALA A 167 -14.93 -17.31 5.90
N LYS A 168 -14.86 -16.96 7.19
CA LYS A 168 -13.88 -17.53 8.13
C LYS A 168 -14.01 -19.04 8.25
N GLU A 169 -15.21 -19.57 8.45
CA GLU A 169 -15.42 -21.02 8.56
C GLU A 169 -14.92 -21.75 7.32
N ARG A 170 -15.22 -21.20 6.14
CA ARG A 170 -14.73 -21.75 4.87
C ARG A 170 -13.20 -21.71 4.77
N ILE A 171 -12.57 -20.60 5.16
CA ILE A 171 -11.10 -20.49 5.18
C ILE A 171 -10.49 -21.52 6.13
N LEU A 172 -11.08 -21.69 7.32
CA LEU A 172 -10.62 -22.66 8.30
C LEU A 172 -10.69 -24.11 7.79
N GLN A 173 -11.73 -24.43 7.02
CA GLN A 173 -11.93 -25.76 6.44
C GLN A 173 -10.97 -26.04 5.28
N GLU A 174 -10.75 -25.06 4.40
CA GLU A 174 -10.00 -25.26 3.16
C GLU A 174 -8.50 -24.99 3.31
N LEU A 175 -8.10 -23.97 4.08
CA LEU A 175 -6.71 -23.51 4.21
C LEU A 175 -6.17 -23.63 5.65
N GLY A 176 -7.03 -23.66 6.65
CA GLY A 176 -6.66 -23.65 8.06
C GLY A 176 -6.72 -22.26 8.70
N THR A 177 -6.08 -22.11 9.86
CA THR A 177 -6.14 -20.85 10.64
C THR A 177 -5.32 -19.75 9.97
N PRO A 178 -5.92 -18.61 9.60
CA PRO A 178 -5.19 -17.48 9.07
C PRO A 178 -4.10 -17.00 10.02
N THR A 179 -2.88 -16.94 9.53
CA THR A 179 -1.71 -16.41 10.24
C THR A 179 -1.39 -14.99 9.83
N ILE A 180 -1.81 -14.56 8.62
CA ILE A 180 -1.64 -13.20 8.13
C ILE A 180 -3.01 -12.66 7.71
N ILE A 181 -3.41 -11.52 8.27
CA ILE A 181 -4.65 -10.84 7.90
C ILE A 181 -4.27 -9.50 7.27
N ILE A 182 -4.76 -9.24 6.06
CA ILE A 182 -4.49 -8.01 5.32
C ILE A 182 -5.82 -7.30 5.05
N ASN A 183 -6.08 -6.25 5.84
CA ASN A 183 -7.19 -5.36 5.62
C ASN A 183 -6.83 -4.31 4.55
N CYS A 184 -7.25 -4.58 3.31
CA CYS A 184 -7.07 -3.69 2.15
C CYS A 184 -8.40 -3.24 1.50
N ALA A 185 -9.56 -3.71 1.98
CA ALA A 185 -10.84 -3.31 1.42
C ALA A 185 -11.11 -1.82 1.64
N ALA A 186 -11.64 -1.17 0.60
CA ALA A 186 -12.07 0.23 0.68
C ALA A 186 -13.24 0.50 -0.26
N ALA A 187 -14.17 1.35 0.18
CA ALA A 187 -15.20 1.92 -0.66
C ALA A 187 -14.59 2.89 -1.69
N ARG A 188 -15.32 3.06 -2.79
CA ARG A 188 -15.01 4.08 -3.79
C ARG A 188 -15.07 5.47 -3.15
N ILE A 189 -14.09 6.33 -3.48
CA ILE A 189 -14.06 7.70 -3.00
C ILE A 189 -15.17 8.52 -3.68
N ASN A 190 -15.92 9.28 -2.87
CA ASN A 190 -17.00 10.14 -3.35
C ASN A 190 -16.50 11.45 -3.98
N GLY A 191 -15.49 12.09 -3.38
CA GLY A 191 -14.89 13.32 -3.92
C GLY A 191 -15.80 14.55 -3.88
N ARG A 192 -16.75 14.60 -2.93
CA ARG A 192 -17.75 15.66 -2.83
C ARG A 192 -17.45 16.60 -1.66
N SER A 193 -17.82 17.86 -1.83
CA SER A 193 -17.79 18.83 -0.74
C SER A 193 -18.64 18.34 0.45
N LEU A 194 -18.36 18.83 1.65
CA LEU A 194 -19.14 18.45 2.83
C LEU A 194 -20.64 18.76 2.67
N LEU A 195 -20.98 19.84 1.96
CA LEU A 195 -22.36 20.26 1.74
C LEU A 195 -23.10 19.38 0.72
N ASP A 196 -22.36 18.82 -0.25
CA ASP A 196 -22.93 18.03 -1.35
C ASP A 196 -22.81 16.51 -1.12
N LEU A 197 -22.21 16.11 0.00
CA LEU A 197 -22.01 14.71 0.35
C LEU A 197 -23.28 14.12 0.97
N PRO A 198 -23.93 13.15 0.32
CA PRO A 198 -25.10 12.48 0.90
C PRO A 198 -24.73 11.70 2.16
N ALA A 199 -25.63 11.68 3.15
CA ALA A 199 -25.41 11.00 4.42
C ALA A 199 -25.22 9.48 4.25
N ASP A 200 -25.97 8.86 3.32
CA ASP A 200 -25.85 7.43 2.98
C ASP A 200 -24.50 7.10 2.34
N ALA A 201 -23.97 8.00 1.51
CA ALA A 201 -22.64 7.85 0.92
C ALA A 201 -21.54 7.94 1.98
N PHE A 202 -21.67 8.87 2.94
CA PHE A 202 -20.77 8.97 4.09
C PHE A 202 -20.83 7.69 4.94
N GLU A 203 -22.03 7.24 5.31
CA GLU A 203 -22.23 6.04 6.12
C GLU A 203 -21.64 4.80 5.45
N LYS A 204 -21.83 4.66 4.13
CA LYS A 204 -21.25 3.57 3.35
C LYS A 204 -19.73 3.57 3.41
N THR A 205 -19.09 4.73 3.24
CA THR A 205 -17.62 4.85 3.36
C THR A 205 -17.15 4.42 4.74
N ILE A 206 -17.81 4.86 5.81
CA ILE A 206 -17.46 4.46 7.18
C ILE A 206 -17.68 2.95 7.40
N ARG A 207 -18.80 2.39 6.92
CA ARG A 207 -19.10 0.96 7.01
C ARG A 207 -18.01 0.11 6.37
N THR A 208 -17.64 0.42 5.13
CA THR A 208 -16.68 -0.38 4.37
C THR A 208 -15.24 -0.15 4.81
N ASN A 209 -14.83 1.07 5.12
CA ASN A 209 -13.42 1.36 5.41
C ASN A 209 -13.05 1.14 6.88
N LEU A 210 -13.99 1.37 7.80
CA LEU A 210 -13.73 1.35 9.25
C LEU A 210 -14.44 0.18 9.94
N LEU A 211 -15.77 0.07 9.83
CA LEU A 211 -16.50 -0.99 10.53
C LEU A 211 -16.14 -2.38 10.02
N ALA A 212 -15.91 -2.54 8.72
CA ALA A 212 -15.43 -3.81 8.16
C ALA A 212 -14.09 -4.24 8.78
N ALA A 213 -13.16 -3.30 8.99
CA ALA A 213 -11.88 -3.60 9.62
C ALA A 213 -12.05 -4.05 11.07
N PHE A 214 -12.95 -3.39 11.81
CA PHE A 214 -13.31 -3.78 13.16
C PHE A 214 -13.90 -5.20 13.20
N HIS A 215 -14.86 -5.51 12.32
CA HIS A 215 -15.43 -6.86 12.22
C HIS A 215 -14.36 -7.89 11.87
N LEU A 216 -13.50 -7.60 10.89
CA LEU A 216 -12.42 -8.48 10.47
C LEU A 216 -11.52 -8.87 11.65
N TYR A 217 -11.07 -7.89 12.44
CA TYR A 217 -10.23 -8.19 13.59
C TYR A 217 -11.00 -8.96 14.67
N GLN A 218 -12.26 -8.61 14.99
CA GLN A 218 -13.04 -9.39 15.95
C GLN A 218 -13.23 -10.86 15.53
N VAL A 219 -13.41 -11.10 14.23
CA VAL A 219 -13.70 -12.44 13.69
C VAL A 219 -12.45 -13.32 13.67
N PHE A 220 -11.32 -12.80 13.21
CA PHE A 220 -10.11 -13.59 12.96
C PHE A 220 -9.06 -13.53 14.07
N LEU A 221 -8.98 -12.44 14.85
CA LEU A 221 -7.98 -12.27 15.90
C LEU A 221 -8.00 -13.38 16.97
N PRO A 222 -9.16 -13.89 17.44
CA PRO A 222 -9.19 -14.98 18.41
C PRO A 222 -8.44 -16.24 17.94
N GLY A 223 -8.51 -16.56 16.64
CA GLY A 223 -7.79 -17.68 16.05
C GLY A 223 -6.27 -17.48 16.09
N ILE A 224 -5.81 -16.28 15.78
CA ILE A 224 -4.39 -15.91 15.84
C ILE A 224 -3.87 -15.94 17.29
N ILE A 225 -4.63 -15.43 18.24
CA ILE A 225 -4.25 -15.44 19.67
C ILE A 225 -4.15 -16.87 20.20
N GLY A 226 -5.04 -17.76 19.78
CA GLY A 226 -5.00 -19.18 20.17
C GLY A 226 -3.89 -19.99 19.50
N ALA A 227 -3.33 -19.51 18.39
CA ALA A 227 -2.30 -20.21 17.63
C ALA A 227 -0.90 -20.00 18.23
N LYS A 228 -0.14 -21.09 18.39
CA LYS A 228 1.25 -21.03 18.89
C LYS A 228 2.21 -20.32 17.91
N SER A 229 1.90 -20.34 16.61
CA SER A 229 2.67 -19.68 15.54
C SER A 229 2.51 -18.16 15.53
N GLY A 230 1.56 -17.62 16.32
CA GLY A 230 1.20 -16.21 16.30
C GLY A 230 0.62 -15.77 14.96
N GLY A 231 0.86 -14.52 14.59
CA GLY A 231 0.37 -14.01 13.32
C GLY A 231 0.76 -12.56 13.03
N THR A 232 0.33 -12.07 11.88
CA THR A 232 0.61 -10.72 11.40
C THR A 232 -0.69 -10.02 10.99
N LEU A 233 -1.00 -8.89 11.62
CA LEU A 233 -2.14 -8.04 11.26
C LEU A 233 -1.65 -6.86 10.43
N VAL A 234 -2.09 -6.76 9.17
CA VAL A 234 -1.72 -5.68 8.25
C VAL A 234 -2.94 -4.81 7.97
N THR A 235 -2.83 -3.51 8.23
CA THR A 235 -3.87 -2.53 7.90
C THR A 235 -3.37 -1.56 6.85
N VAL A 236 -4.08 -1.49 5.72
CA VAL A 236 -3.82 -0.49 4.68
C VAL A 236 -4.67 0.76 4.94
N SER A 237 -4.04 1.76 5.55
CA SER A 237 -4.59 3.09 5.76
C SER A 237 -4.10 4.07 4.67
N SER A 238 -4.21 5.38 4.88
CA SER A 238 -3.76 6.40 3.93
C SER A 238 -3.20 7.62 4.65
N VAL A 239 -2.23 8.30 4.01
CA VAL A 239 -1.71 9.60 4.46
C VAL A 239 -2.81 10.67 4.56
N LEU A 240 -3.90 10.52 3.80
CA LEU A 240 -5.06 11.42 3.86
C LEU A 240 -5.83 11.30 5.19
N GLY A 241 -5.64 10.22 5.95
CA GLY A 241 -6.14 10.12 7.32
C GLY A 241 -5.40 11.05 8.29
N GLN A 242 -4.22 11.55 7.94
CA GLN A 242 -3.44 12.49 8.77
C GLN A 242 -3.53 13.92 8.25
N LEU A 243 -3.39 14.10 6.93
CA LEU A 243 -3.32 15.43 6.32
C LEU A 243 -4.71 16.04 6.09
N SER A 244 -5.73 15.21 5.85
CA SER A 244 -7.07 15.61 5.41
C SER A 244 -7.06 16.48 4.13
N ALA A 245 -8.10 16.36 3.31
CA ALA A 245 -8.22 17.20 2.11
C ALA A 245 -9.68 17.58 1.88
N ALA A 246 -9.88 18.76 1.26
CA ALA A 246 -11.21 19.19 0.86
C ALA A 246 -11.84 18.16 -0.10
N GLY A 247 -13.12 17.88 0.09
CA GLY A 247 -13.86 16.91 -0.72
C GLY A 247 -13.72 15.44 -0.29
N LEU A 248 -12.97 15.16 0.78
CA LEU A 248 -12.66 13.81 1.25
C LEU A 248 -13.01 13.61 2.73
N SER A 249 -14.05 14.29 3.23
CA SER A 249 -14.42 14.25 4.67
C SER A 249 -14.74 12.82 5.15
N ASP A 250 -15.48 12.04 4.37
CA ASP A 250 -15.78 10.64 4.64
C ASP A 250 -14.53 9.74 4.60
N TYR A 251 -13.72 9.88 3.55
CA TYR A 251 -12.53 9.06 3.35
C TYR A 251 -11.47 9.36 4.43
N ALA A 252 -11.16 10.64 4.66
CA ALA A 252 -10.19 11.06 5.67
C ALA A 252 -10.63 10.63 7.07
N ALA A 253 -11.90 10.85 7.44
CA ALA A 253 -12.44 10.38 8.72
C ALA A 253 -12.32 8.85 8.86
N SER A 254 -12.66 8.09 7.81
CA SER A 254 -12.57 6.64 7.82
C SER A 254 -11.14 6.13 8.01
N LYS A 255 -10.16 6.75 7.34
CA LYS A 255 -8.74 6.35 7.40
C LYS A 255 -8.06 6.81 8.68
N ALA A 256 -8.43 7.98 9.21
CA ALA A 256 -8.02 8.43 10.54
C ALA A 256 -8.51 7.47 11.62
N GLY A 257 -9.81 7.14 11.59
CA GLY A 257 -10.41 6.15 12.49
C GLY A 257 -9.77 4.77 12.36
N LEU A 258 -9.44 4.34 11.14
CA LEU A 258 -8.79 3.07 10.88
C LEU A 258 -7.36 3.02 11.46
N SER A 259 -6.57 4.09 11.28
CA SER A 259 -5.24 4.19 11.90
C SER A 259 -5.32 4.22 13.42
N ALA A 260 -6.33 4.89 14.00
CA ALA A 260 -6.57 4.89 15.44
C ALA A 260 -6.95 3.49 15.95
N LEU A 261 -7.89 2.81 15.28
CA LEU A 261 -8.30 1.45 15.61
C LEU A 261 -7.10 0.49 15.60
N HIS A 262 -6.24 0.57 14.57
CA HIS A 262 -5.05 -0.27 14.49
C HIS A 262 -4.11 -0.08 15.68
N ARG A 263 -3.81 1.18 16.04
CA ARG A 263 -2.93 1.51 17.17
C ARG A 263 -3.50 1.03 18.49
N THR A 264 -4.83 1.10 18.66
CA THR A 264 -5.50 0.56 19.85
C THR A 264 -5.36 -0.96 19.92
N ILE A 265 -5.61 -1.68 18.82
CA ILE A 265 -5.46 -3.14 18.77
C ILE A 265 -4.00 -3.55 19.04
N GLU A 266 -3.04 -2.84 18.45
CA GLU A 266 -1.61 -3.04 18.70
C GLU A 266 -1.27 -2.90 20.20
N ALA A 267 -1.81 -1.87 20.86
CA ALA A 267 -1.61 -1.67 22.29
C ALA A 267 -2.23 -2.80 23.14
N GLU A 268 -3.42 -3.29 22.75
CA GLU A 268 -4.10 -4.41 23.43
C GLU A 268 -3.32 -5.72 23.31
N ILE A 269 -2.76 -6.01 22.14
CA ILE A 269 -2.05 -7.29 21.88
C ILE A 269 -0.55 -7.24 22.15
N ARG A 270 0.00 -6.09 22.57
CA ARG A 270 1.43 -5.90 22.85
C ARG A 270 2.02 -6.91 23.84
N GLY A 271 1.19 -7.47 24.73
CA GLY A 271 1.58 -8.52 25.65
C GLY A 271 1.91 -9.87 24.99
N ASN A 272 1.57 -10.06 23.71
CA ASN A 272 1.80 -11.29 22.97
C ASN A 272 2.95 -11.11 21.95
N PRO A 273 4.17 -11.64 22.23
CA PRO A 273 5.34 -11.37 21.40
C PRO A 273 5.32 -12.04 20.04
N VAL A 274 4.46 -13.05 19.83
CA VAL A 274 4.36 -13.79 18.57
C VAL A 274 3.38 -13.14 17.56
N ILE A 275 2.57 -12.17 18.00
CA ILE A 275 1.68 -11.42 17.11
C ILE A 275 2.32 -10.09 16.74
N LYS A 276 2.35 -9.79 15.45
CA LYS A 276 2.89 -8.55 14.91
C LYS A 276 1.80 -7.76 14.21
N THR A 277 1.93 -6.44 14.22
CA THR A 277 1.04 -5.55 13.51
C THR A 277 1.84 -4.69 12.54
N LEU A 278 1.21 -4.31 11.43
CA LEU A 278 1.77 -3.40 10.44
C LEU A 278 0.70 -2.43 9.97
N LEU A 279 0.89 -1.15 10.27
CA LEU A 279 0.10 -0.06 9.71
C LEU A 279 0.81 0.50 8.48
N VAL A 280 0.17 0.40 7.32
CA VAL A 280 0.70 0.94 6.07
C VAL A 280 -0.13 2.16 5.67
N GLU A 281 0.44 3.36 5.81
CA GLU A 281 -0.19 4.61 5.40
C GLU A 281 0.29 4.99 3.99
N VAL A 282 -0.50 4.60 2.98
CA VAL A 282 -0.10 4.80 1.59
C VAL A 282 -0.39 6.22 1.10
N GLY A 283 0.52 6.76 0.31
CA GLY A 283 0.30 7.94 -0.54
C GLY A 283 -0.59 7.62 -1.75
N GLN A 284 -0.78 8.60 -2.64
CA GLN A 284 -1.51 8.34 -3.88
C GLN A 284 -0.77 7.28 -4.70
N MET A 285 -1.52 6.28 -5.12
CA MET A 285 -1.07 5.20 -5.98
C MET A 285 -1.94 5.16 -7.23
N SER A 286 -1.32 4.79 -8.37
CA SER A 286 -2.02 4.57 -9.64
C SER A 286 -2.91 3.33 -9.53
N THR A 287 -4.04 3.48 -8.85
CA THR A 287 -5.08 2.47 -8.68
C THR A 287 -6.42 3.09 -9.09
N PRO A 288 -7.41 2.27 -9.51
CA PRO A 288 -8.72 2.75 -9.92
C PRO A 288 -9.41 3.68 -8.90
N LEU A 289 -9.00 3.61 -7.63
CA LEU A 289 -9.50 4.44 -6.54
C LEU A 289 -9.18 5.94 -6.71
N PHE A 290 -8.02 6.27 -7.31
CA PHE A 290 -7.48 7.63 -7.40
C PHE A 290 -7.29 8.15 -8.83
N ASP A 291 -7.76 7.43 -9.85
CA ASP A 291 -7.56 7.79 -11.27
C ASP A 291 -8.07 9.20 -11.66
N TRP A 292 -8.95 9.80 -10.85
CA TRP A 292 -9.59 11.10 -11.09
C TRP A 292 -9.00 12.25 -10.25
N VAL A 293 -8.06 12.00 -9.33
CA VAL A 293 -7.47 13.03 -8.47
C VAL A 293 -6.17 13.55 -9.07
N HIS A 294 -6.07 14.86 -9.30
CA HIS A 294 -4.86 15.50 -9.83
C HIS A 294 -4.20 16.32 -8.72
N ALA A 295 -2.86 16.26 -8.61
CA ALA A 295 -2.15 17.11 -7.66
C ALA A 295 -2.27 18.58 -8.04
N PRO A 296 -2.42 19.47 -7.06
CA PRO A 296 -2.21 20.90 -7.30
C PRO A 296 -0.75 21.22 -7.61
N ASN A 297 0.22 20.43 -7.12
CA ASN A 297 1.65 20.63 -7.39
C ASN A 297 2.48 19.34 -7.27
N ASN A 298 3.20 18.95 -8.32
CA ASN A 298 4.06 17.75 -8.34
C ASN A 298 5.36 17.90 -7.53
N PHE A 299 5.76 19.13 -7.16
CA PHE A 299 7.00 19.39 -6.41
C PHE A 299 6.88 19.03 -4.92
N PHE A 300 5.76 19.41 -4.28
CA PHE A 300 5.47 19.12 -2.89
C PHE A 300 4.82 17.74 -2.70
N CYS A 301 4.18 17.22 -3.74
CA CYS A 301 3.48 15.94 -3.69
C CYS A 301 3.97 15.03 -4.83
N ALA A 302 5.11 14.36 -4.61
CA ALA A 302 5.71 13.45 -5.58
C ALA A 302 4.94 12.13 -5.65
N GLY A 303 4.65 11.63 -6.86
CA GLY A 303 3.92 10.37 -7.09
C GLY A 303 2.47 10.53 -7.54
N LEU A 304 1.97 11.77 -7.60
CA LEU A 304 0.71 12.08 -8.28
C LEU A 304 0.96 12.16 -9.79
N GLY A 305 0.92 11.00 -10.44
CA GLY A 305 0.92 10.94 -11.89
C GLY A 305 -0.23 11.76 -12.46
N THR A 306 0.07 12.55 -13.49
CA THR A 306 -0.92 13.17 -14.37
C THR A 306 -1.91 12.11 -14.80
N GLY A 307 -3.18 12.25 -14.39
CA GLY A 307 -4.25 11.43 -14.91
C GLY A 307 -4.18 11.46 -16.45
N ARG A 308 -4.35 10.29 -17.06
CA ARG A 308 -4.40 10.16 -18.51
C ARG A 308 -5.66 10.93 -18.96
N SER A 309 -5.49 12.16 -19.41
CA SER A 309 -6.57 12.93 -20.02
C SER A 309 -7.18 12.07 -21.13
N ARG A 310 -8.49 11.79 -21.02
CA ARG A 310 -9.22 11.19 -22.13
C ARG A 310 -9.06 12.13 -23.33
N PRO A 311 -8.64 11.66 -24.51
CA PRO A 311 -8.75 12.46 -25.72
C PRO A 311 -10.25 12.60 -26.01
N GLY A 312 -10.84 13.76 -25.68
CA GLY A 312 -12.28 13.98 -25.89
C GLY A 312 -12.87 15.28 -25.35
N ASP A 313 -12.36 15.85 -24.24
CA ASP A 313 -12.91 17.10 -23.69
C ASP A 313 -12.25 18.32 -24.34
N GLY A 314 -12.59 18.53 -25.60
CA GLY A 314 -12.42 19.77 -26.33
C GLY A 314 -13.75 20.20 -26.92
N GLY A 315 -14.42 21.16 -26.27
CA GLY A 315 -15.64 21.82 -26.76
C GLY A 315 -16.60 22.09 -25.61
N SER A 316 -17.12 23.29 -25.37
CA SER A 316 -17.07 24.54 -26.11
C SER A 316 -17.58 25.63 -25.16
N ASP A 317 -16.90 26.78 -25.12
CA ASP A 317 -17.45 28.02 -24.58
C ASP A 317 -18.77 28.36 -25.31
N ARG A 318 -19.88 28.36 -24.56
CA ARG A 318 -20.95 29.37 -24.57
C ARG A 318 -21.69 29.35 -23.24
#